data_AF-A0A081BN50-F1
#
_entry.id   AF-A0A081BN50-F1
#
_cell.length_a   1.000
_cell.length_b   1.000
_cell.length_c   1.000
_cell.angle_alpha   90.00
_cell.angle_beta   90.00
_cell.angle_gamma   90.00
#
_symmetry.space_group_name_H-M   'P 1'
#
loop_
_entity.id
_entity.type
_entity.pdbx_description
1 polymer ?
#
loop_
_entity_poly.entity_id
_entity_poly.type
_entity_poly.pdbx_seq_one_letter_code
_entity_poly.pdbx_strand_id
1 'polypeptide(L)'
;MLGEKIMAFNDNTQMQQDLDLIDANINLLEKQYEKYFIGAIAHEPKPLLIQTEALVRKWWGKPITNTQLRFRIQNLVQRFNSYKEKWTRQMLVKAKTEQEDIE
;
A
#
# COMPACT_ATOMS: atom_id res chain seq x y z
N MET A 1 -22.54 -10.84 28.79
CA MET A 1 -22.49 -10.21 27.44
C MET A 1 -21.85 -8.81 27.50
N LEU A 2 -20.70 -8.64 28.17
CA LEU A 2 -19.98 -7.35 28.23
C LEU A 2 -18.56 -7.40 27.60
N GLY A 3 -18.02 -8.60 27.37
CA GLY A 3 -16.64 -8.79 26.87
C GLY A 3 -16.45 -8.46 25.38
N GLU A 4 -17.45 -8.73 24.53
CA GLU A 4 -17.33 -8.51 23.07
C GLU A 4 -17.28 -7.03 22.70
N LYS A 5 -17.96 -6.15 23.45
CA LYS A 5 -18.00 -4.71 23.16
C LYS A 5 -16.69 -3.98 23.46
N ILE A 6 -15.94 -4.44 24.47
CA ILE A 6 -14.65 -3.82 24.84
C ILE A 6 -13.56 -4.19 23.82
N MET A 7 -13.56 -5.42 23.30
CA MET A 7 -12.62 -5.84 22.25
C MET A 7 -12.86 -5.14 20.91
N ALA A 8 -14.14 -5.01 20.49
CA ALA A 8 -14.48 -4.37 19.22
C ALA A 8 -14.14 -2.86 19.17
N PHE A 9 -14.15 -2.16 20.31
CA PHE A 9 -13.75 -0.75 20.35
C PHE A 9 -12.25 -0.58 20.07
N ASN A 10 -11.43 -1.50 20.58
CA ASN A 10 -9.97 -1.49 20.37
C ASN A 10 -9.59 -1.85 18.93
N ASP A 11 -10.32 -2.78 18.31
CA ASP A 11 -10.10 -3.18 16.92
C ASP A 11 -10.40 -2.05 15.92
N ASN A 12 -11.44 -1.24 16.17
CA ASN A 12 -11.76 -0.11 15.30
C ASN A 12 -10.68 0.98 15.37
N THR A 13 -10.18 1.29 16.57
CA THR A 13 -9.08 2.25 16.76
C THR A 13 -7.79 1.75 16.10
N GLN A 14 -7.42 0.49 16.32
CA GLN A 14 -6.26 -0.11 15.69
C GLN A 14 -6.40 -0.14 14.16
N MET A 15 -7.58 -0.49 13.65
CA MET A 15 -7.86 -0.46 12.22
C MET A 15 -7.66 0.94 11.67
N GLN A 16 -8.19 1.97 12.33
CA GLN A 16 -8.06 3.35 11.87
C GLN A 16 -6.60 3.78 11.77
N GLN A 17 -5.77 3.47 12.77
CA GLN A 17 -4.33 3.72 12.75
C GLN A 17 -3.63 2.96 11.60
N ASP A 18 -3.99 1.69 11.40
CA ASP A 18 -3.41 0.89 10.31
C ASP A 18 -3.83 1.44 8.93
N LEU A 19 -5.06 1.95 8.78
CA LEU A 19 -5.51 2.61 7.55
C LEU A 19 -4.77 3.93 7.30
N ASP A 20 -4.53 4.72 8.34
CA ASP A 20 -3.72 5.95 8.26
C ASP A 20 -2.28 5.61 7.84
N LEU A 21 -1.71 4.54 8.39
CA LEU A 21 -0.38 4.04 8.03
C LEU A 21 -0.32 3.53 6.58
N ILE A 22 -1.35 2.81 6.11
CA ILE A 22 -1.44 2.37 4.72
C ILE A 22 -1.42 3.60 3.78
N ASP A 23 -2.22 4.63 4.06
CA ASP A 23 -2.25 5.84 3.22
C ASP A 23 -0.88 6.55 3.21
N ALA A 24 -0.28 6.74 4.39
CA ALA A 24 1.05 7.33 4.51
C ALA A 24 2.10 6.54 3.72
N ASN A 25 2.07 5.20 3.80
CA ASN A 25 2.98 4.35 3.06
C ASN A 25 2.75 4.42 1.55
N ILE A 26 1.50 4.49 1.08
CA ILE A 26 1.19 4.67 -0.35
C ILE A 26 1.80 5.98 -0.85
N ASN A 27 1.61 7.09 -0.13
CA ASN A 27 2.17 8.39 -0.49
C ASN A 27 3.71 8.36 -0.49
N LEU A 28 4.32 7.64 0.46
CA LEU A 28 5.77 7.49 0.53
C LEU A 28 6.31 6.61 -0.60
N LEU A 29 5.62 5.50 -0.92
CA LEU A 29 5.97 4.63 -2.06
C LEU A 29 5.95 5.42 -3.36
N GLU A 30 4.90 6.23 -3.60
CA GLU A 30 4.81 7.07 -4.79
C GLU A 30 6.05 7.95 -4.98
N LYS A 31 6.47 8.65 -3.92
CA LYS A 31 7.68 9.49 -3.93
C LYS A 31 8.97 8.69 -4.12
N GLN A 32 9.07 7.51 -3.51
CA GLN A 32 10.28 6.68 -3.64
C GLN A 32 10.39 6.05 -5.02
N TYR A 33 9.28 5.57 -5.60
CA TYR A 33 9.25 5.08 -6.96
C TYR A 33 9.56 6.18 -7.96
N GLU A 34 9.03 7.40 -7.77
CA GLU A 34 9.40 8.56 -8.58
C GLU A 34 10.92 8.79 -8.56
N LYS A 35 11.53 8.84 -7.36
CA LYS A 35 13.00 8.93 -7.21
C LYS A 35 13.74 7.78 -7.91
N TYR A 36 13.20 6.57 -7.89
CA TYR A 36 13.80 5.41 -8.53
C TYR A 36 13.76 5.51 -10.06
N PHE A 37 12.63 5.96 -10.62
CA PHE A 37 12.47 6.08 -12.07
C PHE A 37 13.28 7.24 -12.66
N ILE A 38 13.51 8.31 -11.91
CA ILE A 38 14.44 9.39 -12.33
C ILE A 38 15.91 9.05 -12.07
N GLY A 39 16.22 7.87 -11.51
CA GLY A 39 17.59 7.44 -11.20
C GLY A 39 18.22 8.07 -9.95
N ALA A 40 17.45 8.79 -9.12
CA ALA A 40 17.95 9.38 -7.88
C ALA A 40 18.20 8.33 -6.77
N ILE A 41 17.57 7.16 -6.87
CA ILE A 41 17.88 5.99 -6.03
C ILE A 41 18.10 4.76 -6.91
N ALA A 42 19.12 3.96 -6.58
CA ALA A 42 19.50 2.77 -7.34
C ALA A 42 18.59 1.56 -7.08
N HIS A 43 17.85 1.56 -5.97
CA HIS A 43 17.08 0.40 -5.52
C HIS A 43 15.60 0.71 -5.36
N GLU A 44 14.78 -0.25 -5.76
CA GLU A 44 13.33 -0.22 -5.60
C GLU A 44 12.95 -0.25 -4.10
N PRO A 45 11.93 0.51 -3.67
CA PRO A 45 11.43 0.51 -2.29
C PRO A 45 10.62 -0.76 -1.93
N LYS A 46 11.15 -1.95 -2.26
CA LYS A 46 10.53 -3.25 -1.98
C LYS A 46 10.14 -3.46 -0.51
N PRO A 47 10.97 -3.09 0.49
CA PRO A 47 10.62 -3.32 1.89
C PRO A 47 9.33 -2.59 2.29
N LEU A 48 9.14 -1.35 1.82
CA LEU A 48 7.96 -0.56 2.12
C LEU A 48 6.72 -1.11 1.38
N LEU A 49 6.90 -1.61 0.15
CA LEU A 49 5.84 -2.25 -0.62
C LEU A 49 5.31 -3.49 0.11
N ILE A 50 6.22 -4.36 0.55
CA ILE A 50 5.88 -5.60 1.27
C ILE A 50 5.14 -5.29 2.59
N GLN A 51 5.63 -4.31 3.36
CA GLN A 51 4.98 -3.89 4.61
C GLN A 51 3.55 -3.36 4.36
N THR A 52 3.37 -2.53 3.33
CA THR A 52 2.05 -2.00 2.97
C THR A 52 1.11 -3.10 2.53
N GLU A 53 1.59 -4.05 1.72
CA GLU A 53 0.80 -5.18 1.24
C GLU A 53 0.41 -6.15 2.37
N ALA A 54 1.26 -6.30 3.39
CA ALA A 54 0.94 -7.07 4.60
C ALA A 54 -0.17 -6.39 5.41
N LEU A 55 -0.12 -5.06 5.59
CA LEU A 55 -1.16 -4.28 6.28
C LEU A 55 -2.49 -4.31 5.52
N VAL A 56 -2.45 -4.15 4.20
CA VAL A 56 -3.64 -4.27 3.35
C VAL A 56 -4.26 -5.66 3.50
N ARG A 57 -3.45 -6.74 3.39
CA ARG A 57 -3.93 -8.12 3.56
C ARG A 57 -4.49 -8.42 4.95
N LYS A 58 -3.94 -7.80 6.00
CA LYS A 58 -4.43 -7.96 7.38
C LYS A 58 -5.89 -7.54 7.54
N TRP A 59 -6.30 -6.49 6.84
CA TRP A 59 -7.65 -5.92 6.94
C TRP A 59 -8.57 -6.31 5.77
N TRP A 60 -7.99 -6.66 4.63
CA TRP A 60 -8.74 -7.14 3.48
C TRP A 60 -9.40 -8.49 3.76
N GLY A 61 -10.72 -8.56 3.60
CA GLY A 61 -11.50 -9.79 3.84
C GLY A 61 -11.97 -9.99 5.28
N LYS A 62 -11.56 -9.13 6.24
CA LYS A 62 -12.14 -9.16 7.58
C LYS A 62 -13.55 -8.53 7.58
N PRO A 63 -14.52 -9.11 8.31
CA PRO A 63 -15.82 -8.48 8.49
C PRO A 63 -15.67 -7.22 9.33
N ILE A 64 -15.87 -6.06 8.71
CA ILE A 64 -15.77 -4.75 9.37
C ILE A 64 -17.19 -4.23 9.59
N THR A 65 -17.59 -4.10 10.87
CA THR A 65 -18.91 -3.59 11.25
C THR A 65 -19.07 -2.12 10.91
N ASN A 66 -17.97 -1.35 10.97
CA ASN A 66 -17.99 0.08 10.66
C ASN A 66 -17.94 0.33 9.13
N THR A 67 -19.08 0.74 8.58
CA THR A 67 -19.25 1.04 7.15
C THR A 67 -18.23 2.07 6.64
N GLN A 68 -17.90 3.10 7.41
CA GLN A 68 -16.94 4.14 7.01
C GLN A 68 -15.53 3.55 6.87
N LEU A 69 -15.08 2.75 7.84
CA LEU A 69 -13.78 2.09 7.79
C LEU A 69 -13.70 1.08 6.64
N ARG A 70 -14.81 0.37 6.36
CA ARG A 70 -14.92 -0.54 5.21
C ARG A 70 -14.74 0.19 3.88
N PHE A 71 -15.42 1.30 3.67
CA PHE A 71 -15.23 2.10 2.46
C PHE A 71 -13.81 2.65 2.36
N ARG A 72 -13.24 3.07 3.50
CA ARG A 72 -11.88 3.60 3.55
C ARG A 72 -10.83 2.57 3.13
N ILE A 73 -10.87 1.35 3.68
CA ILE A 73 -9.94 0.28 3.25
C ILE A 73 -10.15 -0.08 1.77
N GLN A 74 -11.40 -0.15 1.29
CA GLN A 74 -11.69 -0.42 -0.12
C GLN A 74 -11.09 0.64 -1.06
N ASN A 75 -11.18 1.92 -0.70
CA ASN A 75 -10.56 3.00 -1.48
C ASN A 75 -9.04 2.91 -1.44
N LEU A 76 -8.45 2.64 -0.27
CA LEU A 76 -7.00 2.50 -0.12
C LEU A 76 -6.45 1.31 -0.93
N VAL A 77 -7.15 0.17 -0.92
CA VAL A 77 -6.76 -1.01 -1.71
C VAL A 77 -6.83 -0.72 -3.20
N GLN A 78 -7.91 -0.08 -3.68
CA GLN A 78 -8.02 0.31 -5.08
C GLN A 78 -6.88 1.25 -5.50
N ARG A 79 -6.63 2.30 -4.70
CA ARG A 79 -5.53 3.25 -4.92
C ARG A 79 -4.17 2.54 -4.95
N PHE A 80 -3.90 1.67 -3.99
CA PHE A 80 -2.66 0.88 -3.93
C PHE A 80 -2.47 -0.01 -5.16
N ASN A 81 -3.51 -0.72 -5.60
CA ASN A 81 -3.46 -1.58 -6.77
C ASN A 81 -3.19 -0.77 -8.05
N SER A 82 -3.84 0.38 -8.24
CA SER A 82 -3.58 1.27 -9.38
C SER A 82 -2.12 1.73 -9.43
N TYR A 83 -1.55 2.11 -8.27
CA TYR A 83 -0.14 2.47 -8.22
C TYR A 83 0.80 1.29 -8.50
N LYS A 84 0.50 0.12 -7.95
CA LYS A 84 1.29 -1.11 -8.20
C LYS A 84 1.34 -1.44 -9.70
N GLU A 85 0.20 -1.35 -10.40
CA GLU A 85 0.16 -1.51 -11.85
C GLU A 85 0.98 -0.45 -12.58
N LYS A 86 0.86 0.82 -12.19
CA LYS A 86 1.66 1.93 -12.76
C LYS A 86 3.16 1.66 -12.63
N TRP A 87 3.62 1.31 -11.43
CA TRP A 87 5.05 1.03 -11.20
C TRP A 87 5.51 -0.20 -11.96
N THR A 88 4.67 -1.24 -12.04
CA THR A 88 4.99 -2.46 -12.83
C THR A 88 5.22 -2.12 -14.30
N ARG A 89 4.35 -1.30 -14.89
CA ARG A 89 4.52 -0.85 -16.29
C ARG A 89 5.79 -0.02 -16.46
N GLN A 90 6.06 0.90 -15.54
CA GLN A 90 7.26 1.75 -15.59
C GLN A 90 8.56 0.94 -15.42
N MET A 91 8.55 -0.11 -14.60
CA MET A 91 9.68 -1.03 -14.44
C MET A 91 9.99 -1.80 -15.73
N LEU A 92 8.96 -2.27 -16.43
CA LEU A 92 9.13 -2.95 -17.72
C LEU A 92 9.75 -2.02 -18.77
N VAL A 93 9.31 -0.76 -18.82
CA VAL A 93 9.89 0.24 -19.73
C VAL A 93 11.36 0.49 -19.39
N LYS A 94 11.68 0.73 -18.11
CA LYS A 94 13.06 0.96 -17.66
C LYS A 94 13.97 -0.23 -18.01
N ALA A 95 13.52 -1.46 -17.75
CA ALA A 95 14.27 -2.67 -18.04
C ALA A 95 14.54 -2.85 -19.54
N LYS A 96 13.62 -2.40 -20.40
CA LYS A 96 13.82 -2.42 -21.86
C LYS A 96 14.88 -1.39 -22.29
N THR A 97 14.80 -0.16 -21.77
CA THR A 97 15.77 0.89 -22.11
C THR A 97 17.19 0.51 -21.67
N GLU A 98 17.35 -0.08 -20.48
CA GLU A 98 18.66 -0.54 -19.97
C GLU A 98 19.28 -1.67 -20.82
N GLN A 99 18.48 -2.42 -21.59
CA GLN A 99 18.98 -3.45 -22.50
C GLN A 99 19.46 -2.88 -23.84
N GLU A 100 18.88 -1.76 -24.29
CA GLU A 100 19.24 -1.11 -25.57
C GLU A 100 20.55 -0.29 -25.46
N ASP A 101 20.97 0.12 -24.27
CA ASP A 101 22.23 0.84 -24.02
C ASP A 101 23.47 -0.07 -23.89
N ILE A 102 23.30 -1.41 -23.91
CA ILE A 102 24.39 -2.39 -23.75
C ILE A 102 24.81 -3.05 -25.09
N GLU A 103 24.04 -2.84 -26.17
CA GLU A 103 24.41 -3.20 -27.56
C GLU A 103 25.09 -2.05 -28.31
#